data_AF-A0A932WSL8-F1
#
_entry.id   AF-A0A932WSL8-F1
#
_cell.length_a   1.000
_cell.length_b   1.000
_cell.length_c   1.000
_cell.angle_alpha   90.00
_cell.angle_beta   90.00
_cell.angle_gamma   90.00
#
_symmetry.space_group_name_H-M   'P 1'
#
loop_
_entity.id
_entity.type
_entity.pdbx_description
1 polymer ?
#
loop_
_entity_poly.entity_id
_entity_poly.type
_entity_poly.pdbx_seq_one_letter_code
_entity_poly.pdbx_strand_id
1 'polypeptide(L)'
;MIAEGPGVRLGQVQMNEVIVSLQEFSNDAGGSDEDAFDGRESSAEGPARITQGTPDEFVFGESATAAKAEIKLYALLEKQVARIDRMCKLTDEQKHKIELAGRGDVKRLLQRAETLKMRFKTCDQLQTVDQLRDWATDLSTESQSVRTNLTCGTFVHGSLFAKTLNAVLTPEQSAKLDRRLFNPVAPSSIQGGGFF
;
A
#
# COMPACT_ATOMS: atom_id res chain seq x y z
N MET A 1 -15.22 -3.40 10.41
CA MET A 1 -15.43 -2.68 9.14
C MET A 1 -15.16 -3.65 8.02
N ILE A 2 -16.19 -4.08 7.31
CA ILE A 2 -16.08 -4.97 6.15
C ILE A 2 -15.76 -4.04 4.98
N ALA A 3 -14.59 -4.21 4.36
CA ALA A 3 -14.28 -3.47 3.14
C ALA A 3 -15.17 -4.04 2.03
N GLU A 4 -16.14 -3.26 1.55
CA GLU A 4 -16.92 -3.62 0.38
C GLU A 4 -15.97 -3.79 -0.80
N GLY A 5 -16.08 -4.91 -1.51
CA GLY A 5 -15.35 -5.13 -2.76
C GLY A 5 -15.73 -4.09 -3.82
N PRO A 6 -14.97 -3.96 -4.91
CA PRO A 6 -15.24 -2.97 -5.95
C PRO A 6 -16.65 -3.18 -6.53
N GLY A 7 -17.55 -2.23 -6.25
CA GLY A 7 -18.90 -2.20 -6.80
C GLY A 7 -18.85 -1.79 -8.27
N VAL A 8 -19.31 -2.67 -9.17
CA VAL A 8 -19.41 -2.37 -10.60
C VAL A 8 -20.83 -1.89 -10.90
N ARG A 9 -20.97 -0.64 -11.32
CA ARG A 9 -22.22 -0.10 -11.88
C ARG A 9 -21.90 0.48 -13.25
N LEU A 10 -22.56 -0.01 -14.31
CA LEU A 10 -22.60 0.54 -15.67
C LEU A 10 -21.29 1.25 -16.09
N GLY A 11 -20.25 0.47 -16.41
CA GLY A 11 -18.98 1.01 -16.89
C GLY A 11 -18.12 1.73 -15.86
N GLN A 12 -18.51 1.76 -14.58
CA GLN A 12 -17.73 2.34 -13.48
C GLN A 12 -17.21 1.28 -12.51
N VAL A 13 -15.97 1.46 -12.05
CA VAL A 13 -15.35 0.66 -11.00
C VAL A 13 -14.83 1.61 -9.92
N GLN A 14 -15.30 1.43 -8.68
CA GLN A 14 -14.81 2.14 -7.51
C GLN A 14 -13.69 1.33 -6.84
N MET A 15 -12.53 1.96 -6.65
CA MET A 15 -11.38 1.39 -5.95
C MET A 15 -10.97 2.33 -4.80
N ASN A 16 -11.37 2.00 -3.59
CA ASN A 16 -11.17 2.86 -2.42
C ASN A 16 -11.75 4.28 -2.65
N GLU A 17 -10.89 5.30 -2.69
CA GLU A 17 -11.25 6.71 -2.89
C GLU A 17 -11.21 7.14 -4.38
N VAL A 18 -10.84 6.23 -5.28
CA VAL A 18 -10.74 6.51 -6.72
C VAL A 18 -11.87 5.85 -7.49
N ILE A 19 -12.53 6.61 -8.35
CA ILE A 19 -13.55 6.11 -9.28
C ILE A 19 -12.99 6.19 -10.70
N VAL A 20 -13.10 5.09 -11.44
CA VAL A 20 -12.72 5.01 -12.85
C VAL A 20 -13.94 4.59 -13.65
N SER A 21 -14.22 5.27 -14.75
CA SER A 21 -15.38 5.01 -15.61
C SER A 21 -15.00 4.96 -17.08
N LEU A 22 -15.62 4.06 -17.84
CA LEU A 22 -15.60 4.11 -19.30
C LEU A 22 -16.41 5.32 -19.78
N GLN A 23 -15.83 6.09 -20.69
CA GLN A 23 -16.53 7.21 -21.30
C GLN A 23 -17.47 6.69 -22.39
N GLU A 24 -18.77 6.93 -22.27
CA GLU A 24 -19.72 6.65 -23.35
C GLU A 24 -19.54 7.69 -24.46
N PHE A 25 -19.20 7.24 -25.67
CA PHE A 25 -19.28 8.10 -26.85
C PHE A 25 -20.73 8.14 -27.32
N SER A 26 -21.41 9.24 -27.00
CA SER A 26 -22.65 9.59 -27.69
C SER A 26 -22.31 9.97 -29.13
N ASN A 27 -22.32 8.99 -30.03
CA ASN A 27 -22.32 9.24 -31.47
C ASN A 27 -23.70 9.80 -31.85
N ASP A 28 -23.89 11.11 -31.63
CA ASP A 28 -25.03 11.87 -32.11
C ASP A 28 -24.88 12.07 -33.63
N ALA A 29 -24.98 10.97 -34.38
CA ALA A 29 -25.12 11.01 -35.82
C ALA A 29 -26.62 11.17 -36.11
N GLY A 30 -27.07 12.42 -36.16
CA GLY A 30 -28.44 12.78 -36.50
C GLY A 30 -28.93 12.06 -37.75
N GLY A 31 -29.94 11.22 -37.57
CA GLY A 31 -30.65 10.50 -38.62
C GLY A 31 -32.05 10.20 -38.12
N SER A 32 -32.96 11.14 -38.36
CA SER A 32 -34.40 10.95 -38.24
C SER A 32 -34.82 9.81 -39.17
N ASP A 33 -35.38 8.74 -38.63
CA ASP A 33 -36.58 8.09 -39.16
C ASP A 33 -37.08 7.05 -38.16
N GLU A 34 -38.40 7.03 -38.01
CA GLU A 34 -39.17 6.35 -36.97
C GLU A 34 -39.25 4.84 -37.25
N ASP A 35 -39.46 4.07 -36.17
CA ASP A 35 -39.89 2.66 -36.11
C ASP A 35 -38.86 1.57 -35.71
N ALA A 36 -39.34 0.73 -34.78
CA ALA A 36 -38.80 -0.53 -34.24
C ALA A 36 -37.78 -0.45 -33.08
N PHE A 37 -38.30 -0.50 -31.85
CA PHE A 37 -37.55 -0.70 -30.61
C PHE A 37 -37.01 -2.13 -30.52
N ASP A 38 -35.78 -2.34 -30.99
CA ASP A 38 -34.96 -3.52 -30.74
C ASP A 38 -34.19 -3.33 -29.41
N GLY A 39 -34.30 -4.31 -28.52
CA GLY A 39 -33.72 -4.29 -27.16
C GLY A 39 -32.21 -4.45 -27.16
N ARG A 40 -31.50 -3.55 -27.85
CA ARG A 40 -30.05 -3.57 -27.97
C ARG A 40 -29.44 -3.22 -26.61
N GLU A 41 -28.85 -4.22 -25.95
CA GLU A 41 -27.99 -4.00 -24.79
C GLU A 41 -26.91 -2.99 -25.17
N SER A 42 -26.99 -1.81 -24.55
CA SER A 42 -26.01 -0.74 -24.69
C SER A 42 -24.71 -1.17 -24.00
N SER A 43 -23.81 -1.79 -24.76
CA SER A 43 -22.42 -1.97 -24.33
C SER A 43 -21.71 -0.62 -24.40
N ALA A 44 -21.39 -0.05 -23.24
CA ALA A 44 -20.57 1.14 -23.15
C ALA A 44 -19.15 0.82 -23.67
N GLU A 45 -18.84 1.31 -24.86
CA GLU A 45 -17.52 1.19 -25.48
C GLU A 45 -16.85 2.57 -25.51
N GLY A 46 -15.69 2.68 -24.87
CA GLY A 46 -14.88 3.90 -24.87
C GLY A 46 -13.74 3.85 -23.86
N PRO A 47 -12.74 4.75 -23.95
CA PRO A 47 -11.57 4.73 -23.11
C PRO A 47 -11.95 4.99 -21.65
N ALA A 48 -11.34 4.25 -20.73
CA ALA A 48 -11.50 4.51 -19.31
C ALA A 48 -10.86 5.85 -18.90
N ARG A 49 -11.51 6.54 -17.96
CA ARG A 49 -11.01 7.77 -17.35
C ARG A 49 -11.18 7.74 -15.85
N ILE A 50 -10.23 8.32 -15.14
CA ILE A 50 -10.34 8.58 -13.70
C ILE A 50 -11.28 9.78 -13.53
N THR A 51 -12.40 9.57 -12.83
CA THR A 51 -13.41 10.62 -12.60
C THR A 51 -13.35 11.21 -11.20
N GLN A 52 -12.79 10.49 -10.24
CA GLN A 52 -12.63 10.96 -8.87
C GLN A 52 -11.32 10.45 -8.26
N GLY A 53 -10.68 11.30 -7.44
CA GLY A 53 -9.46 11.00 -6.70
C GLY A 53 -8.19 11.13 -7.54
N THR A 54 -7.05 11.11 -6.85
CA THR A 54 -5.72 11.17 -7.49
C THR A 54 -4.96 9.85 -7.38
N PRO A 55 -4.07 9.53 -8.33
CA PRO A 55 -3.17 8.38 -8.20
C PRO A 55 -2.31 8.42 -6.92
N ASP A 56 -1.95 9.63 -6.47
CA ASP A 56 -1.18 9.81 -5.23
C ASP A 56 -2.00 9.45 -3.98
N GLU A 57 -3.26 9.88 -3.87
CA GLU A 57 -4.17 9.48 -2.78
C GLU A 57 -4.40 7.97 -2.77
N PHE A 58 -4.56 7.36 -3.94
CA PHE A 58 -4.73 5.92 -4.07
C PHE A 58 -3.55 5.12 -3.53
N VAL A 59 -2.32 5.57 -3.84
CA VAL A 59 -1.09 4.85 -3.49
C VAL A 59 -0.62 5.17 -2.07
N PHE A 60 -0.67 6.44 -1.66
CA PHE A 60 -0.11 6.91 -0.39
C PHE A 60 -1.16 7.07 0.72
N GLY A 61 -2.45 7.00 0.41
CA GLY A 61 -3.53 7.26 1.36
C GLY A 61 -3.35 8.60 2.07
N GLU A 62 -3.48 8.59 3.40
CA GLU A 62 -3.34 9.77 4.27
C GLU A 62 -2.01 10.54 4.13
N SER A 63 -0.94 9.88 3.65
CA SER A 63 0.34 10.55 3.47
C SER A 63 0.31 11.53 2.28
N ALA A 64 -0.69 11.40 1.39
CA ALA A 64 -1.02 12.22 0.22
C ALA A 64 0.11 12.46 -0.81
N THR A 65 1.38 12.19 -0.48
CA THR A 65 2.56 12.45 -1.32
C THR A 65 3.70 11.50 -1.00
N ALA A 66 4.54 11.24 -2.00
CA ALA A 66 5.76 10.43 -1.86
C ALA A 66 6.73 11.02 -0.82
N ALA A 67 6.92 12.34 -0.78
CA ALA A 67 7.85 13.00 0.13
C ALA A 67 7.44 12.82 1.62
N LYS A 68 6.14 12.97 1.93
CA LYS A 68 5.64 12.72 3.29
C LYS A 68 5.78 11.24 3.68
N ALA A 69 5.49 10.34 2.74
CA ALA A 69 5.68 8.90 2.96
C ALA A 69 7.14 8.55 3.22
N GLU A 70 8.08 9.14 2.47
CA GLU A 70 9.52 8.95 2.66
C GLU A 70 9.99 9.40 4.05
N ILE A 71 9.62 10.62 4.46
CA ILE A 71 9.96 11.15 5.80
C ILE A 71 9.42 10.21 6.89
N LYS A 72 8.16 9.77 6.78
CA LYS A 72 7.52 8.86 7.73
C LYS A 72 8.27 7.52 7.81
N LEU A 73 8.64 6.94 6.66
CA LEU A 73 9.35 5.68 6.58
C LEU A 73 10.76 5.75 7.19
N TYR A 74 11.51 6.83 6.95
CA TYR A 74 12.82 7.01 7.60
C TYR A 74 12.69 7.23 9.11
N ALA A 75 11.68 7.97 9.57
CA ALA A 75 11.41 8.11 11.00
C ALA A 75 11.05 6.76 11.66
N LEU A 76 10.32 5.89 10.95
CA LEU A 76 10.06 4.52 11.41
C LEU A 76 11.33 3.67 11.43
N LEU A 77 12.19 3.78 10.42
CA LEU A 77 13.49 3.10 10.38
C LEU A 77 14.35 3.47 11.58
N GLU A 78 14.51 4.77 11.82
CA GLU A 78 15.31 5.28 12.95
C GLU A 78 14.77 4.77 14.29
N LYS A 79 13.45 4.85 14.51
CA LYS A 79 12.80 4.32 15.71
C LYS A 79 13.05 2.82 15.88
N GLN A 80 12.98 2.05 14.80
CA GLN A 80 13.19 0.60 14.83
C GLN A 80 14.65 0.26 15.15
N VAL A 81 15.62 0.93 14.51
CA VAL A 81 17.05 0.76 14.79
C VAL A 81 17.37 1.14 16.24
N ALA A 82 16.87 2.28 16.73
CA ALA A 82 17.06 2.72 18.11
C ALA A 82 16.41 1.77 19.13
N ARG A 83 15.28 1.14 18.79
CA ARG A 83 14.65 0.10 19.62
C ARG A 83 15.55 -1.13 19.73
N ILE A 84 16.04 -1.65 18.60
CA ILE A 84 16.91 -2.82 18.56
C ILE A 84 18.22 -2.53 19.29
N ASP A 85 18.82 -1.35 19.06
CA ASP A 85 20.05 -0.94 19.73
C ASP A 85 19.93 -0.92 21.26
N ARG A 86 18.85 -0.34 21.80
CA ARG A 86 18.61 -0.37 23.25
C ARG A 86 18.53 -1.80 23.81
N MET A 87 18.02 -2.75 23.03
CA MET A 87 17.84 -4.13 23.43
C MET A 87 19.13 -4.94 23.31
N CYS A 88 19.82 -4.85 22.18
CA CYS A 88 20.94 -5.72 21.81
C CYS A 88 22.32 -5.07 21.96
N LYS A 89 22.38 -3.76 22.22
CA LYS A 89 23.62 -2.95 22.29
C LYS A 89 24.44 -3.15 21.02
N LEU A 90 23.93 -2.62 19.92
CA LEU A 90 24.55 -2.82 18.61
C LEU A 90 25.92 -2.12 18.58
N THR A 91 26.86 -2.71 17.85
CA THR A 91 28.07 -1.97 17.47
C THR A 91 27.74 -0.95 16.39
N ASP A 92 28.59 0.06 16.22
CA ASP A 92 28.42 1.06 15.15
C ASP A 92 28.37 0.40 13.77
N GLU A 93 29.18 -0.64 13.55
CA GLU A 93 29.18 -1.41 12.31
C GLU A 93 27.86 -2.17 12.07
N GLN A 94 27.33 -2.84 13.10
CA GLN A 94 26.04 -3.53 13.02
C GLN A 94 24.92 -2.54 12.72
N LYS A 95 24.89 -1.42 13.45
CA LYS A 95 23.91 -0.35 13.28
C LYS A 95 23.94 0.21 11.86
N HIS A 96 25.12 0.54 11.35
CA HIS A 96 25.28 1.08 10.00
C HIS A 96 24.79 0.11 8.92
N LYS A 97 25.10 -1.19 9.03
CA LYS A 97 24.62 -2.22 8.09
C LYS A 97 23.09 -2.34 8.09
N ILE A 98 22.48 -2.36 9.28
CA ILE A 98 21.03 -2.45 9.44
C ILE A 98 20.35 -1.20 8.87
N GLU A 99 20.88 -0.01 9.15
CA GLU A 99 20.37 1.25 8.59
C GLU A 99 20.44 1.25 7.06
N LEU A 100 21.57 0.84 6.47
CA LEU A 100 21.74 0.79 5.02
C LEU A 100 20.73 -0.17 4.37
N ALA A 101 20.55 -1.36 4.95
CA ALA A 101 19.56 -2.33 4.49
C ALA A 101 18.13 -1.75 4.56
N GLY A 102 17.78 -1.10 5.68
CA GLY A 102 16.50 -0.44 5.87
C GLY A 102 16.24 0.69 4.87
N ARG A 103 17.24 1.53 4.58
CA ARG A 103 17.15 2.57 3.53
C ARG A 103 16.89 1.95 2.16
N GLY A 104 17.53 0.81 1.86
CA GLY A 104 17.27 0.05 0.64
C GLY A 104 15.82 -0.43 0.52
N ASP A 105 15.21 -0.87 1.62
CA ASP A 105 13.80 -1.29 1.64
C ASP A 105 12.83 -0.12 1.48
N VAL A 106 13.11 1.03 2.13
CA VAL A 106 12.36 2.28 1.92
C VAL A 106 12.37 2.66 0.44
N LYS A 107 13.55 2.67 -0.20
CA LYS A 107 13.68 2.99 -1.62
C LYS A 107 12.89 2.04 -2.51
N ARG A 108 12.95 0.72 -2.26
CA ARG A 108 12.18 -0.27 -3.03
C ARG A 108 10.67 -0.08 -2.88
N LEU A 109 10.19 0.24 -1.68
CA LEU A 109 8.78 0.49 -1.44
C LEU A 109 8.29 1.73 -2.20
N LEU A 110 9.05 2.84 -2.14
CA LEU A 110 8.73 4.06 -2.88
C LEU A 110 8.80 3.86 -4.39
N GLN A 111 9.74 3.06 -4.88
CA GLN A 111 9.81 2.70 -6.30
C GLN A 111 8.58 1.90 -6.74
N ARG A 112 8.11 0.94 -5.92
CA ARG A 112 6.88 0.19 -6.20
C ARG A 112 5.64 1.10 -6.21
N ALA A 113 5.57 2.05 -5.28
CA ALA A 113 4.55 3.08 -5.25
C ALA A 113 4.55 3.93 -6.55
N GLU A 114 5.71 4.33 -7.04
CA GLU A 114 5.81 5.07 -8.30
C GLU A 114 5.42 4.21 -9.52
N THR A 115 5.82 2.93 -9.56
CA THR A 115 5.37 1.99 -10.61
C THR A 115 3.84 1.88 -10.63
N LEU A 116 3.18 1.80 -9.48
CA LEU A 116 1.71 1.82 -9.39
C LEU A 116 1.11 3.10 -9.97
N LYS A 117 1.68 4.26 -9.64
CA LYS A 117 1.23 5.54 -10.21
C LYS A 117 1.34 5.56 -11.74
N MET A 118 2.41 4.99 -12.28
CA MET A 118 2.61 4.90 -13.73
C MET A 118 1.54 4.01 -14.41
N ARG A 119 1.00 2.99 -13.73
CA ARG A 119 -0.12 2.16 -14.26
C ARG A 119 -1.43 2.93 -14.43
N PHE A 120 -1.62 4.05 -13.71
CA PHE A 120 -2.78 4.93 -13.96
C PHE A 120 -2.69 5.66 -15.30
N LYS A 121 -1.47 5.87 -15.83
CA LYS A 121 -1.27 6.52 -17.14
C LYS A 121 -1.66 5.63 -18.32
N THR A 122 -1.85 4.33 -18.10
CA THR A 122 -2.30 3.38 -19.13
C THR A 122 -3.79 3.07 -19.03
N CYS A 123 -4.52 3.78 -18.16
CA CYS A 123 -5.95 3.55 -17.94
C CYS A 123 -6.77 3.89 -19.19
N ASP A 124 -6.37 4.90 -19.96
CA ASP A 124 -6.99 5.32 -21.22
C ASP A 124 -6.93 4.27 -22.33
N GLN A 125 -6.07 3.27 -22.20
CA GLN A 125 -5.94 2.15 -23.15
C GLN A 125 -7.03 1.09 -22.93
N LEU A 126 -7.71 1.10 -21.80
CA LEU A 126 -8.76 0.14 -21.47
C LEU A 126 -10.04 0.51 -22.22
N GLN A 127 -10.56 -0.42 -23.03
CA GLN A 127 -11.71 -0.20 -23.91
C GLN A 127 -12.97 -0.94 -23.45
N THR A 128 -12.82 -1.98 -22.62
CA THR A 128 -13.94 -2.82 -22.18
C THR A 128 -14.10 -2.84 -20.67
N VAL A 129 -15.32 -3.16 -20.21
CA VAL A 129 -15.64 -3.28 -18.78
C VAL A 129 -14.81 -4.37 -18.11
N ASP A 130 -14.58 -5.50 -18.78
CA ASP A 130 -13.79 -6.61 -18.24
C ASP A 130 -12.31 -6.22 -18.10
N GLN A 131 -11.72 -5.55 -19.10
CA GLN A 131 -10.36 -5.00 -19.00
C GLN A 131 -10.22 -4.02 -17.84
N LEU A 132 -11.21 -3.14 -17.66
CA LEU A 132 -11.25 -2.20 -16.56
C LEU A 132 -11.35 -2.91 -15.21
N ARG A 133 -12.20 -3.93 -15.10
CA ARG A 133 -12.38 -4.72 -13.86
C ARG A 133 -11.11 -5.47 -13.48
N ASP A 134 -10.47 -6.15 -14.43
CA ASP A 134 -9.24 -6.90 -14.19
C ASP A 134 -8.11 -5.97 -13.76
N TRP A 135 -7.91 -4.88 -14.52
CA TRP A 135 -6.93 -3.85 -14.18
C TRP A 135 -7.18 -3.26 -12.78
N ALA A 136 -8.43 -2.93 -12.45
CA ALA A 136 -8.80 -2.37 -11.16
C ALA A 136 -8.55 -3.34 -10.00
N THR A 137 -8.84 -4.63 -10.20
CA THR A 137 -8.62 -5.69 -9.20
C THR A 137 -7.14 -5.88 -8.90
N ASP A 138 -6.32 -5.96 -9.95
CA ASP A 138 -4.86 -6.07 -9.82
C ASP A 138 -4.27 -4.86 -9.11
N LEU A 139 -4.68 -3.66 -9.54
CA LEU A 139 -4.16 -2.41 -9.00
C LEU A 139 -4.57 -2.20 -7.54
N SER A 140 -5.80 -2.59 -7.17
CA SER A 140 -6.29 -2.54 -5.79
C SER A 140 -5.56 -3.52 -4.88
N THR A 141 -5.30 -4.73 -5.36
CA THR A 141 -4.54 -5.74 -4.60
C THR A 141 -3.12 -5.25 -4.33
N GLU A 142 -2.47 -4.70 -5.36
CA GLU A 142 -1.10 -4.22 -5.24
C GLU A 142 -1.00 -2.95 -4.39
N SER A 143 -1.94 -2.00 -4.53
CA SER A 143 -1.97 -0.78 -3.71
C SER A 143 -2.24 -1.07 -2.25
N GLN A 144 -3.10 -2.04 -1.93
CA GLN A 144 -3.33 -2.46 -0.55
C GLN A 144 -2.06 -3.01 0.09
N SER A 145 -1.25 -3.78 -0.67
CA SER A 145 0.06 -4.26 -0.22
C SER A 145 1.01 -3.08 0.08
N VAL A 146 1.09 -2.09 -0.82
CA VAL A 146 1.94 -0.91 -0.62
C VAL A 146 1.47 -0.08 0.57
N ARG A 147 0.16 0.20 0.69
CA ARG A 147 -0.42 0.96 1.82
C ARG A 147 -0.20 0.29 3.16
N THR A 148 -0.32 -1.04 3.21
CA THR A 148 -0.03 -1.82 4.42
C THR A 148 1.43 -1.66 4.82
N ASN A 149 2.36 -1.73 3.87
CA ASN A 149 3.79 -1.53 4.14
C ASN A 149 4.14 -0.09 4.52
N LEU A 150 3.43 0.91 3.97
CA LEU A 150 3.59 2.32 4.34
C LEU A 150 3.09 2.62 5.76
N THR A 151 2.01 1.95 6.19
CA THR A 151 1.39 2.18 7.49
C THR A 151 2.04 1.37 8.60
N CYS A 152 2.27 0.08 8.38
CA CYS A 152 2.80 -0.85 9.37
C CYS A 152 4.35 -0.92 9.36
N GLY A 153 4.99 -0.33 8.34
CA GLY A 153 6.43 -0.38 8.12
C GLY A 153 6.85 -1.56 7.23
N THR A 154 7.95 -1.38 6.50
CA THR A 154 8.48 -2.37 5.53
C THR A 154 9.52 -3.33 6.12
N PHE A 155 9.80 -3.23 7.43
CA PHE A 155 10.92 -3.91 8.10
C PHE A 155 10.55 -5.30 8.64
N VAL A 156 9.61 -5.97 7.99
CA VAL A 156 9.05 -7.27 8.39
C VAL A 156 9.82 -8.44 7.78
N HIS A 157 9.36 -9.67 8.02
CA HIS A 157 9.97 -10.89 7.51
C HIS A 157 10.14 -10.84 5.97
N GLY A 158 11.31 -11.26 5.48
CA GLY A 158 11.66 -11.25 4.05
C GLY A 158 12.29 -9.96 3.54
N SER A 159 12.19 -8.85 4.27
CA SER A 159 12.86 -7.57 3.95
C SER A 159 14.39 -7.69 4.01
N LEU A 160 15.13 -6.81 3.33
CA LEU A 160 16.59 -6.79 3.49
C LEU A 160 16.97 -6.39 4.91
N PHE A 161 16.24 -5.46 5.51
CA PHE A 161 16.41 -5.09 6.92
C PHE A 161 16.37 -6.32 7.82
N ALA A 162 15.34 -7.17 7.71
CA ALA A 162 15.20 -8.36 8.55
C ALA A 162 16.29 -9.40 8.26
N LYS A 163 16.65 -9.60 6.99
CA LYS A 163 17.72 -10.52 6.60
C LYS A 163 19.07 -10.05 7.13
N THR A 164 19.40 -8.77 6.97
CA THR A 164 20.63 -8.16 7.48
C THR A 164 20.66 -8.20 9.00
N LEU A 165 19.56 -7.88 9.68
CA LEU A 165 19.44 -7.98 11.12
C LEU A 165 19.82 -9.39 11.61
N ASN A 166 19.20 -10.42 11.04
CA ASN A 166 19.51 -11.81 11.43
C ASN A 166 20.95 -12.23 11.12
N ALA A 167 21.55 -11.66 10.06
CA ALA A 167 22.92 -11.99 9.66
C ALA A 167 24.00 -11.26 10.47
N VAL A 168 23.72 -10.05 10.98
CA VAL A 168 24.73 -9.23 11.69
C VAL A 168 24.68 -9.38 13.21
N LEU A 169 23.55 -9.81 13.77
CA LEU A 169 23.43 -10.06 15.21
C LEU A 169 24.20 -11.32 15.61
N THR A 170 24.86 -11.28 16.77
CA THR A 170 25.41 -12.49 17.37
C THR A 170 24.28 -13.41 17.86
N PRO A 171 24.53 -14.72 18.05
CA PRO A 171 23.54 -15.64 18.61
C PRO A 171 22.91 -15.15 19.92
N GLU A 172 23.72 -14.55 20.81
CA GLU A 172 23.27 -14.01 22.09
C GLU A 172 22.36 -12.79 21.91
N GLN A 173 22.71 -11.90 20.98
CA GLN A 173 21.88 -10.73 20.66
C GLN A 173 20.53 -11.15 20.05
N SER A 174 20.54 -12.14 19.16
CA SER A 174 19.32 -12.70 18.55
C SER A 174 18.42 -13.34 19.61
N ALA A 175 18.97 -14.19 20.49
CA ALA A 175 18.21 -14.80 21.59
C ALA A 175 17.61 -13.73 22.54
N LYS A 176 18.33 -12.64 22.78
CA LYS A 176 17.84 -11.51 23.59
C LYS A 176 16.72 -10.74 22.91
N LEU A 177 16.82 -10.53 21.59
CA LEU A 177 15.80 -9.90 20.77
C LEU A 177 14.51 -10.73 20.79
N ASP A 178 14.63 -12.04 20.52
CA ASP A 178 13.51 -12.99 20.50
C ASP A 178 12.79 -13.04 21.85
N ARG A 179 13.55 -13.17 22.95
CA ARG A 179 12.98 -13.18 24.31
C ARG A 179 12.15 -11.94 24.59
N ARG A 180 12.55 -10.76 24.09
CA ARG A 180 11.85 -9.50 24.34
C ARG A 180 10.69 -9.23 23.38
N LEU A 181 10.73 -9.80 22.18
CA LEU A 181 9.63 -9.70 21.22
C LEU A 181 8.49 -10.69 21.55
N PHE A 182 8.82 -11.90 22.01
CA PHE A 182 7.84 -12.97 22.24
C PHE A 182 7.49 -13.20 23.71
N ASN A 183 8.26 -12.67 24.66
CA ASN A 183 7.91 -12.71 26.08
C ASN A 183 7.81 -11.27 26.61
N PRO A 184 6.68 -10.57 26.36
CA PRO A 184 6.44 -9.28 26.99
C PRO A 184 6.45 -9.55 28.50
N VAL A 185 7.47 -9.04 29.20
CA VAL A 185 7.55 -9.10 30.66
C VAL A 185 6.18 -8.65 31.16
N ALA A 186 5.41 -9.57 31.76
CA ALA A 186 4.11 -9.24 32.30
C ALA A 186 4.30 -7.99 33.18
N PRO A 187 3.51 -6.92 32.97
CA PRO A 187 3.69 -5.69 33.72
C PRO A 187 3.65 -6.10 35.18
N SER A 188 4.80 -5.96 35.87
CA SER A 188 4.98 -6.43 37.22
C SER A 188 3.79 -5.90 38.00
N SER A 189 2.89 -6.81 38.41
CA SER A 189 1.69 -6.43 39.14
C SER A 189 2.17 -5.55 40.26
N ILE A 190 1.88 -4.25 40.16
CA ILE A 190 2.11 -3.31 41.23
C ILE A 190 1.17 -3.82 42.31
N GLN A 191 1.69 -4.69 43.18
CA GLN A 191 1.01 -5.09 44.39
C GLN A 191 0.77 -3.79 45.11
N GLY A 192 -0.48 -3.33 45.03
CA GLY A 192 -0.97 -2.22 45.83
C GLY A 192 -0.67 -2.57 47.27
N GLY A 193 0.38 -1.96 47.80
CA GLY A 193 0.60 -1.90 49.24
C GLY A 193 -0.64 -1.26 49.83
N GLY A 194 -1.41 -2.07 50.56
CA GLY A 194 -2.54 -1.61 51.32
C GLY A 194 -2.09 -0.50 52.27
N PHE A 195 -2.61 0.69 52.04
CA PHE A 195 -2.73 1.70 53.08
C PHE A 195 -4.01 1.38 53.86
N PHE A 196 -3.88 0.71 54.99
CA PHE A 196 -4.79 0.79 56.13
C PHE A 196 -4.02 0.50 57.42
#